data_AF-X0ZC76-F1
#
_entry.id   AF-X0ZC76-F1
#
_cell.length_a   1.000
_cell.length_b   1.000
_cell.length_c   1.000
_cell.angle_alpha   90.00
_cell.angle_beta   90.00
_cell.angle_gamma   90.00
#
_symmetry.space_group_name_H-M   'P 1'
#
loop_
_entity.id
_entity.type
_entity.pdbx_description
1 polymer ?
#
loop_
_entity_poly.entity_id
_entity_poly.type
_entity_poly.pdbx_seq_one_letter_code
_entity_poly.pdbx_strand_id
1 'polypeptide(L)'
;MSGQIENLYKLQKKDIPKVGAVLADAFQHDPVWKKVFEGESKIDQKFCAFFETPIRYCLKYGEVYTISENLEGIAAWVLGDLADMTIWRLIRSGAIRSGMKMGAKLAKKMQPVFKQLQKDRKEN
;
A
#
# COMPACT_ATOMS: atom_id res chain seq x y z
N MET A 1 -7.57 25.59 -4.22
CA MET A 1 -7.95 24.23 -3.78
C MET A 1 -7.23 23.78 -2.49
N SER A 2 -6.54 24.67 -1.75
CA SER A 2 -5.78 24.30 -0.55
C SER A 2 -6.64 23.97 0.68
N GLY A 3 -7.78 24.65 0.86
CA GLY A 3 -8.59 24.50 2.08
C GLY A 3 -9.36 23.17 2.26
N GLN A 4 -9.42 22.30 1.25
CA GLN A 4 -10.13 21.01 1.38
C GLN A 4 -9.27 19.90 1.97
N ILE A 5 -7.95 19.91 1.74
CA ILE A 5 -7.03 18.90 2.31
C ILE A 5 -6.76 19.17 3.79
N GLU A 6 -6.76 20.45 4.22
CA GLU A 6 -6.54 20.84 5.62
C GLU A 6 -7.60 20.26 6.58
N ASN A 7 -8.79 19.94 6.07
CA ASN A 7 -9.87 19.30 6.83
C ASN A 7 -9.79 17.77 6.85
N LEU A 8 -8.84 17.16 6.14
CA LEU A 8 -8.63 15.72 6.14
C LEU A 8 -7.71 15.31 7.28
N TYR A 9 -8.04 14.20 7.94
CA TYR A 9 -7.14 13.62 8.92
C TYR A 9 -5.89 13.07 8.22
N LYS A 10 -4.74 13.64 8.56
CA LYS A 10 -3.44 13.15 8.11
C LYS A 10 -3.09 11.88 8.89
N LEU A 11 -2.94 10.79 8.14
CA LEU A 11 -2.76 9.47 8.74
C LEU A 11 -1.45 9.38 9.54
N GLN A 12 -1.49 8.72 10.68
CA GLN A 12 -0.33 8.57 11.57
C GLN A 12 0.16 7.13 11.63
N LYS A 13 1.41 6.93 12.05
CA LYS A 13 1.99 5.58 12.19
C LYS A 13 1.20 4.66 13.12
N LYS A 14 0.52 5.22 14.13
CA LYS A 14 -0.34 4.47 15.06
C LYS A 14 -1.54 3.82 14.35
N ASP A 15 -1.97 4.39 13.22
CA ASP A 15 -3.18 3.96 12.51
C ASP A 15 -2.91 2.77 11.57
N ILE A 16 -1.64 2.47 11.28
CA ILE A 16 -1.24 1.45 10.29
C ILE A 16 -1.92 0.09 10.48
N PRO A 17 -2.01 -0.49 11.70
CA PRO A 17 -2.69 -1.77 11.87
C PRO A 17 -4.18 -1.72 11.48
N LYS A 18 -4.88 -0.64 11.84
CA LYS A 18 -6.31 -0.43 11.51
C LYS A 18 -6.47 -0.21 10.00
N VAL A 19 -5.58 0.56 9.39
CA VAL A 19 -5.52 0.79 7.93
C VAL A 19 -5.37 -0.50 7.14
N GLY A 20 -4.47 -1.39 7.58
CA GLY A 20 -4.26 -2.67 6.91
C GLY A 20 -5.56 -3.49 6.82
N ALA A 21 -6.34 -3.51 7.90
CA ALA A 21 -7.64 -4.18 7.94
C ALA A 21 -8.69 -3.49 7.06
N VAL A 22 -8.79 -2.16 7.12
CA VAL A 22 -9.75 -1.38 6.30
C VAL A 22 -9.49 -1.56 4.81
N LEU A 23 -8.24 -1.45 4.37
CA LEU A 23 -7.90 -1.65 2.96
C LEU A 23 -8.06 -3.11 2.54
N ALA A 24 -7.74 -4.06 3.41
CA ALA A 24 -8.03 -5.47 3.14
C ALA A 24 -9.54 -5.71 2.94
N ASP A 25 -10.39 -5.13 3.78
CA ASP A 25 -11.84 -5.24 3.65
C ASP A 25 -12.36 -4.58 2.35
N ALA A 26 -11.88 -3.37 2.04
CA ALA A 26 -12.27 -2.62 0.84
C ALA A 26 -11.94 -3.37 -0.47
N PHE A 27 -10.85 -4.14 -0.48
CA PHE A 27 -10.34 -4.80 -1.68
C PHE A 27 -10.50 -6.33 -1.69
N GLN A 28 -11.13 -6.95 -0.67
CA GLN A 28 -11.24 -8.41 -0.56
C GLN A 28 -12.00 -9.08 -1.71
N HIS A 29 -12.89 -8.33 -2.37
CA HIS A 29 -13.69 -8.79 -3.50
C HIS A 29 -13.18 -8.29 -4.85
N ASP A 30 -12.07 -7.56 -4.88
CA ASP A 30 -11.46 -7.09 -6.12
C ASP A 30 -10.92 -8.29 -6.93
N PRO A 31 -11.27 -8.41 -8.22
CA PRO A 31 -10.90 -9.56 -9.03
C PRO A 31 -9.39 -9.68 -9.29
N VAL A 32 -8.65 -8.55 -9.35
CA VAL A 32 -7.20 -8.55 -9.50
C VAL A 32 -6.57 -9.14 -8.24
N TRP A 33 -6.97 -8.64 -7.08
CA TRP A 33 -6.41 -9.11 -5.81
C TRP A 33 -6.82 -10.56 -5.51
N LYS A 34 -8.06 -10.94 -5.79
CA LYS A 34 -8.51 -12.33 -5.67
C LYS A 34 -7.64 -13.28 -6.49
N LYS A 35 -7.26 -12.88 -7.71
CA LYS A 35 -6.39 -13.70 -8.57
C LYS A 35 -4.95 -13.77 -8.07
N VAL A 36 -4.41 -12.64 -7.61
CA VAL A 36 -3.04 -12.57 -7.07
C VAL A 36 -2.89 -13.47 -5.84
N PHE A 37 -3.86 -13.44 -4.93
CA PHE A 37 -3.83 -14.18 -3.65
C PHE A 37 -4.37 -15.62 -3.74
N GLU A 38 -4.82 -16.07 -4.92
CA GLU A 38 -5.36 -17.42 -5.13
C GLU A 38 -4.37 -18.52 -4.69
N GLY A 39 -4.82 -19.45 -3.82
CA GLY A 39 -3.99 -20.55 -3.32
C GLY A 39 -2.90 -20.13 -2.33
N GLU A 40 -2.99 -18.95 -1.74
CA GLU A 40 -2.20 -18.57 -0.57
C GLU A 40 -2.86 -19.03 0.73
N SER A 41 -2.06 -19.40 1.72
CA SER A 41 -2.52 -19.58 3.10
C SER A 41 -2.41 -18.27 3.89
N LYS A 42 -3.22 -18.13 4.94
CA LYS A 42 -3.27 -16.94 5.81
C LYS A 42 -3.53 -15.65 4.99
N ILE A 43 -4.50 -15.72 4.08
CA ILE A 43 -4.82 -14.65 3.13
C ILE A 43 -5.02 -13.33 3.86
N ASP A 44 -5.88 -13.29 4.87
CA ASP A 44 -6.19 -12.05 5.60
C ASP A 44 -4.94 -11.37 6.17
N GLN A 45 -4.02 -12.14 6.76
CA GLN A 45 -2.76 -11.61 7.31
C GLN A 45 -1.84 -11.08 6.21
N LYS A 46 -1.73 -11.79 5.09
CA LYS A 46 -0.92 -11.36 3.94
C LYS A 46 -1.55 -10.17 3.24
N PHE A 47 -2.87 -10.08 3.21
CA PHE A 47 -3.62 -9.02 2.56
C PHE A 47 -3.50 -7.72 3.36
N CYS A 48 -3.66 -7.79 4.68
CA CYS A 48 -3.35 -6.66 5.56
C CYS A 48 -1.89 -6.22 5.41
N ALA A 49 -0.93 -7.16 5.42
CA ALA A 49 0.49 -6.85 5.26
C ALA A 49 0.82 -6.23 3.88
N PHE A 50 0.12 -6.67 2.83
CA PHE A 50 0.21 -6.09 1.50
C PHE A 50 -0.19 -4.62 1.53
N PHE A 51 -1.35 -4.26 2.09
CA PHE A 51 -1.79 -2.87 2.16
C PHE A 51 -1.04 -2.00 3.18
N GLU A 52 -0.48 -2.59 4.24
CA GLU A 52 0.42 -1.84 5.14
C GLU A 52 1.69 -1.35 4.42
N THR A 53 2.18 -2.11 3.43
CA THR A 53 3.44 -1.83 2.72
C THR A 53 3.42 -0.47 2.00
N PRO A 54 2.47 -0.18 1.09
CA PRO A 54 2.39 1.12 0.43
C PRO A 54 2.05 2.25 1.40
N ILE A 55 1.27 2.00 2.46
CA ILE A 55 0.94 3.04 3.46
C ILE A 55 2.17 3.45 4.27
N ARG A 56 2.96 2.48 4.77
CA ARG A 56 4.25 2.76 5.43
C ARG A 56 5.17 3.56 4.53
N TYR A 57 5.19 3.23 3.25
CA TYR A 57 5.99 3.94 2.27
C TYR A 57 5.52 5.37 2.05
N CYS A 58 4.22 5.58 1.81
CA CYS A 58 3.64 6.91 1.60
C CYS A 58 3.77 7.79 2.86
N LEU A 59 3.62 7.24 4.07
CA LEU A 59 3.88 7.98 5.31
C LEU A 59 5.32 8.51 5.44
N LYS A 60 6.28 7.92 4.72
CA LYS A 60 7.69 8.35 4.73
C LYS A 60 8.05 9.24 3.54
N TYR A 61 7.48 8.97 2.38
CA TYR A 61 7.92 9.53 1.09
C TYR A 61 6.83 10.30 0.34
N GLY A 62 5.63 10.40 0.88
CA GLY A 62 4.55 11.13 0.25
C GLY A 62 3.48 11.47 1.27
N GLU A 63 2.24 11.24 0.89
CA GLU A 63 1.08 11.75 1.60
C GLU A 63 0.04 10.64 1.80
N VAL A 64 -0.59 10.65 2.98
CA VAL A 64 -1.67 9.72 3.31
C VAL A 64 -2.73 10.48 4.10
N TYR A 65 -3.93 10.52 3.56
CA TYR A 65 -5.07 11.23 4.13
C TYR A 65 -6.31 10.33 4.21
N THR A 66 -7.18 10.67 5.13
CA THR A 66 -8.50 10.08 5.31
C THR A 66 -9.49 11.14 5.78
N ILE A 67 -10.78 10.80 5.80
CA ILE A 67 -11.86 11.72 6.16
C ILE A 67 -11.85 11.97 7.68
N SER A 68 -11.65 10.93 8.49
CA SER A 68 -11.60 11.03 9.95
C SER A 68 -10.77 9.91 10.59
N GLU A 69 -10.66 9.89 11.92
CA GLU A 69 -10.03 8.79 12.68
C GLU A 69 -10.73 7.43 12.51
N ASN A 70 -11.93 7.42 11.93
CA ASN A 70 -12.66 6.19 11.63
C ASN A 70 -12.14 5.46 10.39
N LEU A 71 -11.33 6.12 9.55
CA LEU A 71 -10.72 5.57 8.33
C LEU A 71 -11.73 5.15 7.25
N GLU A 72 -12.77 5.95 7.00
CA GLU A 72 -13.84 5.59 6.04
C GLU A 72 -13.35 5.53 4.58
N GLY A 73 -12.25 6.20 4.28
CA GLY A 73 -11.60 6.17 2.97
C GLY A 73 -10.15 6.62 3.10
N ILE A 74 -9.25 6.02 2.35
CA ILE A 74 -7.81 6.28 2.45
C ILE A 74 -7.27 6.63 1.08
N ALA A 75 -6.66 7.81 0.99
CA ALA A 75 -5.93 8.25 -0.20
C ALA A 75 -4.44 8.32 0.15
N ALA A 76 -3.62 7.60 -0.61
CA ALA A 76 -2.18 7.53 -0.41
C ALA A 76 -1.45 7.68 -1.74
N TRP A 77 -0.45 8.56 -1.79
CA TRP A 77 0.34 8.78 -3.00
C TRP A 77 1.75 9.25 -2.68
N VAL A 78 2.62 9.16 -3.68
CA VAL A 78 3.99 9.71 -3.67
C VAL A 78 4.22 10.45 -4.97
N LEU A 79 5.22 11.33 -4.99
CA LEU A 79 5.67 11.97 -6.23
C LEU A 79 6.30 10.92 -7.17
N GLY A 80 6.26 11.19 -8.48
CA GLY A 80 6.64 10.22 -9.52
C GLY A 80 8.08 9.69 -9.39
N ASP A 81 9.03 10.55 -9.00
CA ASP A 81 10.43 10.21 -8.73
C ASP A 81 10.61 9.28 -7.51
N LEU A 82 9.61 9.23 -6.63
CA LEU A 82 9.53 8.37 -5.46
C LEU A 82 8.64 7.14 -5.69
N ALA A 83 8.04 6.99 -6.87
CA ALA A 83 7.12 5.90 -7.17
C ALA A 83 7.80 4.51 -7.27
N ASP A 84 9.12 4.46 -7.47
CA ASP A 84 9.90 3.24 -7.38
C ASP A 84 10.32 2.94 -5.93
N MET A 85 9.80 1.84 -5.39
CA MET A 85 10.01 1.40 -4.01
C MET A 85 11.30 0.57 -3.90
N THR A 86 12.46 1.21 -4.09
CA THR A 86 13.75 0.53 -3.95
C THR A 86 13.90 -0.12 -2.57
N ILE A 87 14.71 -1.18 -2.48
CA ILE A 87 14.94 -1.91 -1.21
C ILE A 87 15.37 -0.96 -0.08
N TRP A 88 16.23 0.02 -0.38
CA TRP A 88 16.67 1.01 0.60
C TRP A 88 15.51 1.89 1.11
N ARG A 89 14.61 2.31 0.23
CA ARG A 89 13.43 3.09 0.61
C ARG A 89 12.42 2.22 1.39
N LEU A 90 12.28 0.93 1.07
CA LEU A 90 11.48 -0.01 1.86
C LEU A 90 12.01 -0.18 3.28
N ILE A 91 13.33 -0.24 3.46
CA ILE A 91 13.97 -0.30 4.77
C ILE A 91 13.71 0.99 5.55
N ARG A 92 13.99 2.16 4.94
CA ARG A 92 13.85 3.47 5.60
C ARG A 92 12.41 3.85 5.94
N SER A 93 11.43 3.34 5.22
CA SER A 93 10.00 3.50 5.54
C SER A 93 9.49 2.51 6.59
N GLY A 94 10.27 1.46 6.90
CA GLY A 94 9.80 0.33 7.71
C GLY A 94 8.82 -0.60 6.98
N ALA A 95 8.57 -0.37 5.69
CA ALA A 95 7.70 -1.19 4.86
C ALA A 95 8.27 -2.60 4.62
N ILE A 96 9.59 -2.78 4.74
CA ILE A 96 10.25 -4.07 4.51
C ILE A 96 9.68 -5.20 5.37
N ARG A 97 9.32 -4.93 6.63
CA ARG A 97 8.74 -5.95 7.53
C ARG A 97 7.37 -6.43 7.07
N SER A 98 6.54 -5.51 6.58
CA SER A 98 5.21 -5.86 6.03
C SER A 98 5.37 -6.59 4.69
N GLY A 99 6.29 -6.15 3.83
CA GLY A 99 6.62 -6.83 2.58
C GLY A 99 7.12 -8.27 2.77
N MET A 100 7.98 -8.52 3.78
CA MET A 100 8.46 -9.87 4.08
C MET A 100 7.34 -10.84 4.49
N LYS A 101 6.28 -10.37 5.17
CA LYS A 101 5.13 -11.21 5.57
C LYS A 101 4.34 -11.74 4.37
N MET A 102 4.39 -11.08 3.22
CA MET A 102 3.74 -11.52 1.99
C MET A 102 4.38 -12.81 1.43
N GLY A 103 5.69 -12.98 1.66
CA GLY A 103 6.46 -14.12 1.16
C GLY A 103 6.82 -14.05 -0.32
N ALA A 104 7.82 -14.84 -0.72
CA ALA A 104 8.39 -14.81 -2.07
C ALA A 104 7.41 -15.28 -3.15
N LYS A 105 6.51 -16.22 -2.84
CA LYS A 105 5.52 -16.75 -3.78
C LYS A 105 4.59 -15.65 -4.30
N LEU A 106 4.04 -14.84 -3.39
CA LEU A 106 3.16 -13.74 -3.72
C LEU A 106 3.91 -12.62 -4.45
N ALA A 107 5.12 -12.29 -3.99
CA ALA A 107 5.98 -11.31 -4.66
C ALA A 107 6.25 -11.70 -6.13
N LYS A 108 6.52 -12.98 -6.41
CA LYS A 108 6.72 -13.49 -7.77
C LYS A 108 5.46 -13.36 -8.65
N LYS A 109 4.28 -13.62 -8.09
CA LYS A 109 3.00 -13.44 -8.81
C LYS A 109 2.71 -11.99 -9.17
N MET A 110 3.10 -11.05 -8.30
CA MET A 110 2.88 -9.62 -8.52
C MET A 110 3.91 -8.97 -9.43
N GLN A 111 5.11 -9.55 -9.54
CA GLN A 111 6.20 -9.05 -10.37
C GLN A 111 5.80 -8.67 -11.81
N PRO A 112 5.07 -9.51 -12.60
CA PRO A 112 4.70 -9.14 -13.97
C PRO A 112 3.77 -7.92 -14.01
N VAL A 113 2.83 -7.81 -13.08
CA VAL A 113 1.89 -6.67 -12.98
C VAL A 113 2.67 -5.38 -12.70
N PHE A 114 3.53 -5.39 -11.67
CA PHE A 114 4.29 -4.19 -11.30
C PHE A 114 5.37 -3.83 -12.31
N LYS A 115 6.00 -4.82 -12.97
CA LYS A 115 7.01 -4.55 -14.00
C LYS A 115 6.41 -3.79 -15.18
N GLN A 116 5.18 -4.14 -15.59
CA GLN A 116 4.49 -3.39 -16.63
C GLN A 116 4.17 -1.96 -16.18
N LEU A 117 3.59 -1.80 -14.99
CA LEU A 117 3.30 -0.47 -14.42
C LEU A 117 4.55 0.43 -14.30
N GLN A 118 5.70 -0.16 -13.92
CA GLN A 118 6.96 0.56 -13.85
C GLN A 118 7.50 0.98 -15.21
N LYS A 119 7.29 0.16 -16.25
CA LYS A 119 7.66 0.48 -17.62
C LYS A 119 6.82 1.67 -18.13
N ASP A 120 5.51 1.58 -17.99
CA ASP A 120 4.58 2.60 -18.48
C ASP A 120 4.82 3.98 -17.83
N ARG A 121 5.23 4.00 -16.54
CA ARG A 121 5.62 5.23 -15.81
C ARG A 121 6.92 5.89 -16.28
N LYS A 122 7.78 5.18 -16.99
CA LYS A 122 9.03 5.74 -17.54
C LYS A 122 8.84 6.29 -18.95
N GLU A 123 7.80 5.82 -19.63
CA GLU A 123 7.48 6.17 -21.02
C GLU A 123 6.51 7.36 -21.11
N ASN A 124 5.81 7.71 -20.03
CA ASN A 124 4.88 8.85 -19.91
C ASN A 124 5.20 9.70 -18.68
#